data_AF-A0A975ZKU8-F1
#
_entry.id   AF-A0A975ZKU8-F1
#
_cell.length_a   1.000
_cell.length_b   1.000
_cell.length_c   1.000
_cell.angle_alpha   90.00
_cell.angle_beta   90.00
_cell.angle_gamma   90.00
#
_symmetry.space_group_name_H-M   'P 1'
#
loop_
_entity.id
_entity.type
_entity.pdbx_description
1 polymer ?
#
loop_
_entity_poly.entity_id
_entity_poly.type
_entity_poly.pdbx_seq_one_letter_code
_entity_poly.pdbx_strand_id
1 'polypeptide(L)'
;MTVSLSIKEVPESLAERLRQRAARNHRSLQGELMSILERAALDDASSNTRSAPPSSSQQDQPQTASAQRGWKSIEQIAAEHLARFPKPIASGPRAVDIIRAERDSR
;
A
#
# COMPACT_ATOMS: atom_id res chain seq x y z
N MET A 1 -11.72 -15.60 -14.52
CA MET A 1 -12.21 -16.77 -13.75
C MET A 1 -12.00 -16.45 -12.28
N THR A 2 -13.06 -16.29 -11.49
CA THR A 2 -12.96 -16.06 -10.03
C THR A 2 -12.97 -17.41 -9.32
N VAL A 3 -12.03 -17.62 -8.40
CA VAL A 3 -11.93 -18.86 -7.60
C VAL A 3 -12.22 -18.50 -6.15
N SER A 4 -13.18 -19.19 -5.53
CA SER A 4 -13.53 -19.01 -4.12
C SER A 4 -12.84 -20.05 -3.26
N LEU A 5 -12.19 -19.61 -2.18
CA LEU A 5 -11.54 -20.47 -1.19
C LEU A 5 -12.34 -20.41 0.12
N SER A 6 -12.66 -21.57 0.68
CA SER A 6 -13.32 -21.69 1.99
C SER A 6 -12.43 -22.49 2.92
N ILE A 7 -12.12 -21.94 4.09
CA ILE A 7 -11.26 -22.56 5.10
C ILE A 7 -12.17 -23.02 6.25
N LYS A 8 -12.18 -24.32 6.51
CA LYS A 8 -12.92 -24.93 7.64
C LYS A 8 -11.99 -25.08 8.85
N GLU A 9 -12.58 -25.20 10.03
CA GLU A 9 -11.85 -25.46 11.29
C GLU A 9 -10.79 -24.39 11.63
N VAL A 10 -11.13 -23.11 11.44
CA VAL A 10 -10.26 -22.01 11.86
C VAL A 10 -10.38 -21.81 13.36
N PRO A 11 -9.30 -21.93 14.15
CA PRO A 11 -9.35 -21.65 15.59
C PRO A 11 -9.75 -20.20 15.85
N GLU A 12 -10.64 -19.96 16.82
CA GLU A 12 -11.15 -18.61 17.10
C GLU A 12 -10.03 -17.61 17.41
N SER A 13 -9.03 -18.03 18.19
CA SER A 13 -7.86 -17.22 18.52
C SER A 13 -7.01 -16.83 17.30
N LEU A 14 -7.05 -17.64 16.23
CA LEU A 14 -6.39 -17.31 14.97
C LEU A 14 -7.24 -16.33 14.16
N ALA A 15 -8.55 -16.53 14.11
CA ALA A 15 -9.47 -15.62 13.45
C ALA A 15 -9.46 -14.21 14.09
N GLU A 16 -9.37 -14.11 15.42
CA GLU A 16 -9.23 -12.83 16.12
C GLU A 16 -7.92 -12.12 15.80
N ARG A 17 -6.79 -12.84 15.81
CA ARG A 17 -5.49 -12.26 15.44
C ARG A 17 -5.50 -11.72 14.01
N LEU A 18 -6.13 -12.44 13.07
CA LEU A 18 -6.30 -11.98 11.70
C LEU A 18 -7.18 -10.72 11.61
N ARG A 19 -8.29 -10.68 12.35
CA ARG A 19 -9.15 -9.48 12.43
C ARG A 19 -8.41 -8.27 13.01
N GLN A 20 -7.67 -8.45 14.11
CA GLN A 20 -6.86 -7.38 14.70
C GLN A 20 -5.79 -6.87 13.73
N ARG A 21 -5.12 -7.79 13.02
CA ARG A 21 -4.13 -7.45 12.01
C ARG A 21 -4.75 -6.66 10.85
N ALA A 22 -5.90 -7.09 10.34
CA ALA A 22 -6.63 -6.38 9.30
C ALA A 22 -7.03 -4.95 9.75
N ALA A 23 -7.52 -4.80 10.99
CA ALA A 23 -7.84 -3.50 11.57
C ALA A 23 -6.62 -2.57 11.66
N ARG A 24 -5.46 -3.09 12.08
CA ARG A 24 -4.19 -2.34 12.12
C ARG A 24 -3.72 -1.90 10.73
N ASN A 25 -3.92 -2.74 9.72
CA ASN A 25 -3.55 -2.42 8.34
C ASN A 25 -4.62 -1.63 7.58
N HIS A 26 -5.73 -1.27 8.23
CA HIS A 26 -6.88 -0.61 7.62
C HIS A 26 -7.42 -1.35 6.38
N ARG A 27 -7.46 -2.68 6.45
CA ARG A 27 -7.93 -3.56 5.37
C ARG A 27 -9.11 -4.41 5.82
N SER A 28 -9.92 -4.88 4.87
CA SER A 28 -10.91 -5.92 5.15
C SER A 28 -10.21 -7.25 5.47
N LEU A 29 -10.89 -8.15 6.18
CA LEU A 29 -10.35 -9.48 6.49
C LEU A 29 -9.95 -10.25 5.22
N GLN A 30 -10.80 -10.21 4.18
CA GLN A 30 -10.52 -10.82 2.89
C GLN A 30 -9.27 -10.21 2.22
N GLY A 31 -9.12 -8.87 2.28
CA GLY A 31 -7.95 -8.19 1.72
C GLY A 31 -6.66 -8.51 2.47
N GLU A 32 -6.72 -8.65 3.80
CA GLU A 32 -5.58 -9.09 4.60
C GLU A 32 -5.19 -10.54 4.27
N LEU A 33 -6.16 -11.44 4.11
CA LEU A 33 -5.92 -12.83 3.70
C LEU A 33 -5.28 -12.91 2.31
N MET A 34 -5.79 -12.15 1.34
CA MET A 34 -5.19 -12.06 0.00
C MET A 34 -3.75 -11.57 0.08
N SER A 35 -3.47 -10.52 0.86
CA SER A 35 -2.11 -9.99 1.01
C SER A 35 -1.14 -10.99 1.65
N ILE A 36 -1.61 -11.83 2.58
CA ILE A 36 -0.79 -12.89 3.19
C ILE A 36 -0.50 -13.99 2.16
N LEU A 37 -1.52 -14.42 1.41
CA LEU A 37 -1.38 -15.45 0.37
C LEU A 37 -0.43 -15.02 -0.74
N GLU A 38 -0.55 -13.78 -1.22
CA GLU A 38 0.34 -13.21 -2.24
C GLU A 38 1.80 -13.21 -1.79
N ARG A 39 2.06 -12.81 -0.53
CA ARG A 39 3.43 -12.81 0.02
C ARG A 39 4.00 -14.22 0.14
N ALA A 40 3.21 -15.17 0.66
CA ALA A 40 3.64 -16.56 0.77
C ALA A 40 3.99 -17.17 -0.60
N ALA A 41 3.17 -16.90 -1.63
CA ALA A 41 3.42 -17.40 -2.98
C ALA A 41 4.70 -16.81 -3.61
N LEU A 42 5.03 -15.55 -3.31
CA LEU A 42 6.27 -14.90 -3.77
C LEU A 42 7.51 -15.41 -3.02
N ASP A 43 7.38 -15.66 -1.72
CA ASP A 43 8.47 -16.18 -0.89
C ASP A 43 8.87 -17.60 -1.32
N ASP A 44 7.90 -18.45 -1.69
CA ASP A 44 8.16 -19.80 -2.23
C ASP A 44 8.88 -19.76 -3.60
N ALA A 45 8.55 -18.80 -4.47
CA ALA A 45 9.27 -18.62 -5.72
C ALA A 45 10.73 -18.18 -5.49
N SER A 46 10.96 -17.39 -4.44
CA SER A 46 12.27 -16.80 -4.10
C SER A 46 13.15 -17.73 -3.26
N SER A 47 12.59 -18.72 -2.59
CA SER A 47 13.36 -19.75 -1.86
C SER A 47 13.92 -20.81 -2.83
N ASN A 48 13.20 -21.09 -3.92
CA ASN A 48 13.62 -22.08 -4.92
C ASN A 48 14.86 -21.66 -5.74
N THR A 49 15.17 -20.35 -5.81
CA THR A 49 16.35 -19.83 -6.52
C THR A 49 17.63 -19.75 -5.66
N ARG A 50 17.55 -20.01 -4.35
CA ARG A 50 18.72 -19.88 -3.45
C ARG A 50 19.60 -21.13 -3.38
N SER A 51 19.26 -22.19 -4.11
CA SER A 51 20.03 -23.44 -4.17
C SER A 51 21.17 -23.42 -5.22
N ALA A 52 21.47 -22.29 -5.84
CA ALA A 52 22.62 -22.14 -6.75
C ALA A 52 23.79 -21.41 -6.05
N PRO A 53 25.04 -21.90 -6.16
CA PRO A 53 26.19 -21.34 -5.44
C PRO A 53 26.60 -19.95 -5.96
N PRO A 54 27.26 -19.12 -5.12
CA PRO A 54 27.56 -17.73 -5.45
C PRO A 54 28.80 -17.62 -6.35
N SER A 55 28.59 -17.22 -7.60
CA SER A 55 29.65 -16.67 -8.44
C SER A 55 29.85 -15.20 -8.08
N SER A 56 30.94 -14.93 -7.37
CA SER A 56 31.45 -13.59 -7.10
C SER A 56 31.95 -12.92 -8.38
N SER A 57 31.33 -11.80 -8.76
CA SER A 57 32.03 -10.68 -9.43
C SER A 57 31.15 -9.43 -9.40
N GLN A 58 31.43 -8.62 -8.39
CA GLN A 58 31.37 -7.17 -8.34
C GLN A 58 31.26 -6.48 -9.72
N GLN A 59 30.30 -5.56 -9.86
CA GLN A 59 30.49 -4.33 -10.62
C GLN A 59 29.48 -3.25 -10.18
N ASP A 60 30.05 -2.14 -9.75
CA ASP A 60 29.42 -0.87 -9.43
C ASP A 60 28.30 -0.48 -10.40
N GLN A 61 27.12 -0.19 -9.85
CA GLN A 61 26.09 0.54 -10.57
C GLN A 61 25.61 1.71 -9.70
N PRO A 62 25.65 2.95 -10.21
CA PRO A 62 25.11 4.09 -9.50
C PRO A 62 23.61 3.93 -9.32
N GLN A 63 23.19 3.97 -8.06
CA GLN A 63 21.80 3.91 -7.64
C GLN A 63 21.11 5.23 -8.02
N THR A 64 20.57 5.33 -9.23
CA THR A 64 19.59 6.37 -9.55
C THR A 64 18.37 5.76 -10.23
N ALA A 65 17.34 5.56 -9.38
CA ALA A 65 15.92 5.65 -9.65
C ALA A 65 15.31 4.71 -10.72
N SER A 66 14.58 3.69 -10.25
CA SER A 66 13.17 3.45 -10.64
C SER A 66 12.52 2.20 -9.99
N ALA A 67 12.93 1.81 -8.78
CA ALA A 67 12.32 0.70 -8.04
C ALA A 67 11.01 1.04 -7.28
N GLN A 68 10.37 2.20 -7.52
CA GLN A 68 9.27 2.71 -6.69
C GLN A 68 7.96 2.94 -7.45
N ARG A 69 7.62 2.10 -8.42
CA ARG A 69 6.30 2.15 -9.09
C ARG A 69 5.25 1.37 -8.28
N GLY A 70 5.00 1.81 -7.05
CA GLY A 70 3.97 1.24 -6.19
C GLY A 70 3.57 2.17 -5.06
N TRP A 71 4.52 2.63 -4.25
CA TRP A 71 4.26 3.45 -3.07
C TRP A 71 5.16 4.70 -3.07
N LYS A 72 4.56 5.87 -2.82
CA LYS A 72 5.26 7.14 -2.62
C LYS A 72 5.17 7.51 -1.15
N SER A 73 6.23 8.05 -0.57
CA SER A 73 6.17 8.60 0.79
C SER A 73 5.34 9.90 0.80
N ILE A 74 4.82 10.28 1.97
CA ILE A 74 4.05 11.52 2.15
C ILE A 74 4.89 12.73 1.72
N GLU A 75 6.17 12.74 2.09
CA GLU A 75 7.13 13.79 1.72
C GLU A 75 7.35 13.85 0.21
N GLN A 76 7.45 12.70 -0.47
CA GLN A 76 7.61 12.62 -1.91
C GLN A 76 6.36 13.10 -2.65
N ILE A 77 5.17 12.77 -2.15
CA ILE A 77 3.90 13.27 -2.69
C ILE A 77 3.83 14.80 -2.51
N ALA A 78 4.21 15.32 -1.35
CA ALA A 78 4.23 16.76 -1.07
C ALA A 78 5.22 17.51 -1.99
N ALA A 79 6.43 16.98 -2.16
CA ALA A 79 7.44 17.54 -3.05
C ALA A 79 6.98 17.53 -4.52
N GLU A 80 6.39 16.43 -4.98
CA GLU A 80 5.84 16.33 -6.33
C GLU A 80 4.67 17.30 -6.55
N HIS A 81 3.80 17.46 -5.54
CA HIS A 81 2.68 18.38 -5.61
C HIS A 81 3.14 19.84 -5.65
N LEU A 82 4.13 20.22 -4.83
CA LEU A 82 4.75 21.56 -4.85
C LEU A 82 5.44 21.84 -6.19
N ALA A 83 6.13 20.84 -6.76
CA ALA A 83 6.77 20.97 -8.06
C ALA A 83 5.74 21.14 -9.20
N ARG A 84 4.61 20.43 -9.12
CA ARG A 84 3.54 20.50 -10.13
C ARG A 84 2.69 21.76 -10.02
N PHE A 85 2.47 22.26 -8.80
CA PHE A 85 1.64 23.42 -8.52
C PHE A 85 2.37 24.42 -7.62
N PRO A 86 3.36 25.15 -8.16
CA PRO A 86 4.21 26.05 -7.38
C PRO A 86 3.49 27.29 -6.85
N LYS A 87 2.33 27.65 -7.42
CA LYS A 87 1.51 28.77 -6.98
C LYS A 87 0.23 28.25 -6.34
N PRO A 88 -0.08 28.63 -5.08
CA PRO A 88 -1.36 28.32 -4.47
C PRO A 88 -2.51 28.90 -5.29
N ILE A 89 -3.57 28.11 -5.48
CA ILE A 89 -4.80 28.60 -6.12
C ILE A 89 -5.50 29.54 -5.13
N ALA A 90 -5.26 30.84 -5.27
CA ALA A 90 -5.86 31.87 -4.42
C ALA A 90 -7.28 32.30 -4.87
N SER A 91 -7.73 31.81 -6.03
CA SER A 91 -8.97 32.28 -6.68
C SER A 91 -10.25 31.56 -6.24
N GLY A 92 -10.20 30.74 -5.17
CA GLY A 92 -11.35 30.01 -4.66
C GLY A 92 -11.97 30.66 -3.41
N PRO A 93 -13.29 30.48 -3.17
CA PRO A 93 -13.90 30.85 -1.89
C PRO A 93 -13.21 30.09 -0.76
N ARG A 94 -13.13 30.70 0.44
CA ARG A 94 -12.57 29.97 1.58
C ARG A 94 -13.49 28.80 1.91
N ALA A 95 -12.92 27.68 2.34
CA ALA A 95 -13.70 26.52 2.78
C ALA A 95 -14.78 26.88 3.82
N VAL A 96 -14.49 27.86 4.69
CA VAL A 96 -15.43 28.39 5.68
C VAL A 96 -16.65 29.05 5.02
N ASP A 97 -16.45 29.77 3.92
CA ASP A 97 -17.54 30.47 3.21
C ASP A 97 -18.47 29.46 2.54
N ILE A 98 -17.91 28.38 2.00
CA ILE A 98 -18.67 27.26 1.41
C ILE A 98 -19.55 26.59 2.48
N ILE A 99 -18.99 26.26 3.64
CA ILE A 99 -19.71 25.60 4.74
C ILE A 99 -20.85 26.49 5.26
N ARG A 100 -20.61 27.80 5.39
CA ARG A 100 -21.65 28.74 5.82
C ARG A 100 -22.80 28.82 4.81
N ALA A 101 -22.49 28.93 3.52
CA ALA A 101 -23.50 28.97 2.47
C ALA A 101 -24.37 27.69 2.43
N GLU A 102 -23.78 26.51 2.64
CA GLU A 102 -24.55 25.25 2.69
C GLU A 102 -25.42 25.14 3.95
N ARG A 103 -24.95 25.67 5.08
CA ARG A 103 -25.73 25.67 6.32
C ARG A 103 -26.93 26.63 6.23
N ASP A 104 -26.70 27.82 5.69
CA ASP A 104 -27.71 28.88 5.66
C ASP A 104 -28.76 28.67 4.54
N SER A 105 -28.59 27.65 3.69
CA SER A 105 -29.53 27.24 2.64
C SER A 105 -30.45 26.07 3.02
N ARG A 106 -30.35 25.57 4.26
CA ARG A 106 -31.22 24.54 4.85
C ARG A 106 -32.26 25.16 5.77
#